data_AF-A0A5B0N328-F1
#
_entry.id   AF-A0A5B0N328-F1
#
_cell.length_a   1.000
_cell.length_b   1.000
_cell.length_c   1.000
_cell.angle_alpha   90.00
_cell.angle_beta   90.00
_cell.angle_gamma   90.00
#
_symmetry.space_group_name_H-M   'P 1'
#
loop_
_entity.id
_entity.type
_entity.pdbx_description
1 polymer ?
#
loop_
_entity_poly.entity_id
_entity_poly.type
_entity_poly.pdbx_seq_one_letter_code
_entity_poly.pdbx_strand_id
1 'polypeptide(L)'
;MGRFWFWGKQSKNDPPRNGLGDRHLSNILIDRVTGEVVQIDLGVAFDGGKLLPIPERVPFRLTRDMVDGFGVAQTEGVFRRCCEQTLRVLRENKRLIMTILDVLKQDPLQSWIVSKQEEKVKQGAKQDLESSGEEDEESWDQSMSDAPEQASRALASVDDKLSSNLSVETTVNQLILEATSVENLGSIFCGWSAFY
;
A
#
# COMPACT_ATOMS: atom_id res chain seq x y z
N MET A 1 5.57 -7.71 41.29
CA MET A 1 4.59 -8.72 40.80
C MET A 1 3.45 -7.97 40.09
N GLY A 2 2.79 -8.46 39.03
CA GLY A 2 3.05 -9.66 38.23
C GLY A 2 1.80 -10.07 37.42
N ARG A 3 1.88 -9.94 36.08
CA ARG A 3 0.91 -10.42 35.05
C ARG A 3 -0.52 -9.85 35.11
N PHE A 4 -0.98 -9.28 34.00
CA PHE A 4 -1.95 -9.98 33.14
C PHE A 4 -1.84 -9.48 31.69
N TRP A 5 -1.41 -10.36 30.80
CA TRP A 5 -1.53 -10.17 29.35
C TRP A 5 -2.83 -10.83 28.91
N PHE A 6 -3.65 -10.15 28.11
CA PHE A 6 -4.72 -10.78 27.35
C PHE A 6 -4.38 -10.70 25.86
N TRP A 7 -3.73 -11.75 25.36
CA TRP A 7 -3.60 -12.01 23.94
C TRP A 7 -4.62 -13.10 23.57
N GLY A 8 -5.62 -12.73 22.77
CA GLY A 8 -6.48 -13.71 22.13
C GLY A 8 -5.66 -14.50 21.11
N LYS A 9 -5.72 -15.84 21.17
CA LYS A 9 -4.98 -16.71 20.25
C LYS A 9 -5.32 -16.38 18.80
N GLN A 10 -4.30 -16.15 17.98
CA GLN A 10 -4.33 -16.53 16.56
C GLN A 10 -3.16 -17.48 16.27
N SER A 11 -3.37 -18.36 15.29
CA SER A 11 -2.55 -19.55 15.07
C SER A 11 -1.26 -19.22 14.32
N LYS A 12 -0.23 -20.06 14.52
CA LYS A 12 0.99 -20.03 13.71
C LYS A 12 0.65 -20.39 12.26
N ASN A 13 0.99 -19.51 11.30
CA ASN A 13 1.50 -19.80 9.94
C ASN A 13 1.43 -18.53 9.07
N ASP A 14 2.37 -17.60 9.23
CA ASP A 14 2.45 -16.36 8.43
C ASP A 14 3.74 -16.31 7.59
N PRO A 15 3.65 -16.19 6.25
CA PRO A 15 4.73 -15.70 5.40
C PRO A 15 4.50 -14.23 4.96
N PRO A 16 5.54 -13.46 4.57
CA PRO A 16 5.48 -11.99 4.47
C PRO A 16 5.68 -11.41 3.05
N ARG A 17 5.48 -10.08 2.85
CA ARG A 17 6.34 -9.10 2.08
C ARG A 17 5.63 -8.12 1.09
N ASN A 18 6.09 -6.86 1.15
CA ASN A 18 6.43 -5.81 0.14
C ASN A 18 5.62 -5.73 -1.20
N GLY A 19 4.96 -4.63 -1.63
CA GLY A 19 4.94 -3.18 -1.29
C GLY A 19 3.52 -2.57 -1.02
N LEU A 20 3.30 -1.25 -1.02
CA LEU A 20 2.32 -0.68 -0.06
C LEU A 20 0.84 -0.49 -0.43
N GLY A 21 0.06 -1.59 -0.46
CA GLY A 21 -1.41 -1.60 -0.56
C GLY A 21 -2.15 -2.37 0.55
N ASP A 22 -1.76 -2.15 1.82
CA ASP A 22 -2.55 -2.56 2.99
C ASP A 22 -2.30 -1.57 4.15
N ARG A 23 -2.85 -0.36 4.02
CA ARG A 23 -2.55 0.77 4.93
C ARG A 23 -3.50 0.87 6.12
N HIS A 24 -4.20 -0.19 6.48
CA HIS A 24 -5.05 -0.19 7.67
C HIS A 24 -4.23 -0.06 8.98
N LEU A 25 -4.89 0.34 10.08
CA LEU A 25 -4.26 0.79 11.32
C LEU A 25 -3.20 -0.16 11.91
N SER A 26 -3.35 -1.48 11.77
CA SER A 26 -2.38 -2.45 12.31
C SER A 26 -1.04 -2.45 11.58
N ASN A 27 -0.97 -1.92 10.36
CA ASN A 27 0.26 -1.88 9.53
C ASN A 27 1.01 -0.55 9.67
N ILE A 28 0.62 0.28 10.65
CA ILE A 28 1.31 1.50 11.06
C ILE A 28 1.64 1.38 12.55
N LEU A 29 2.90 1.12 12.86
CA LEU A 29 3.41 1.22 14.22
C LEU A 29 3.94 2.63 14.48
N ILE A 30 3.82 3.08 15.73
CA ILE A 30 4.44 4.30 16.23
C ILE A 30 5.31 3.89 17.41
N ASP A 31 6.61 4.20 17.37
CA ASP A 31 7.45 4.05 18.55
C ASP A 31 7.06 5.07 19.62
N ARG A 32 6.79 4.58 20.83
CA ARG A 32 6.37 5.40 21.97
C ARG A 32 7.50 6.24 22.56
N VAL A 33 8.76 5.95 22.23
CA VAL A 33 9.93 6.68 22.76
C VAL A 33 10.37 7.78 21.79
N THR A 34 10.57 7.45 20.51
CA THR A 34 11.02 8.41 19.49
C THR A 34 9.89 9.15 18.78
N GLY A 35 8.68 8.58 18.75
CA GLY A 35 7.57 9.06 17.91
C GLY A 35 7.69 8.65 16.43
N GLU A 36 8.68 7.84 16.06
CA GLU A 36 8.87 7.40 14.67
C GLU A 36 7.74 6.48 14.20
N VAL A 37 7.27 6.75 12.97
CA VAL A 37 6.23 5.95 12.31
C VAL A 37 6.90 4.85 11.50
N VAL A 38 6.76 3.61 11.95
CA VAL A 38 7.28 2.42 11.26
C VAL A 38 6.15 1.71 10.56
N GLN A 39 6.27 1.61 9.24
CA GLN A 39 5.34 0.83 8.45
C GLN A 39 5.75 -0.65 8.47
N ILE A 40 4.84 -1.52 8.91
CA ILE A 40 5.05 -2.97 8.95
C ILE A 40 4.12 -3.66 7.95
N ASP A 41 4.43 -4.93 7.67
CA ASP A 41 3.98 -5.70 6.52
C ASP A 41 3.86 -4.84 5.27
N LEU A 42 4.97 -4.83 4.54
CA LEU A 42 4.98 -4.05 3.34
C LEU A 42 4.12 -4.68 2.24
N GLY A 43 3.43 -5.83 2.38
CA GLY A 43 2.23 -6.24 1.61
C GLY A 43 2.13 -6.08 0.06
N VAL A 44 1.04 -5.49 -0.40
CA VAL A 44 0.50 -5.44 -1.79
C VAL A 44 1.18 -4.42 -2.74
N ALA A 45 2.22 -4.82 -3.47
CA ALA A 45 3.11 -3.92 -4.23
C ALA A 45 2.47 -3.14 -5.41
N PHE A 46 3.14 -2.04 -5.80
CA PHE A 46 3.02 -1.38 -7.12
C PHE A 46 1.59 -1.25 -7.71
N ASP A 47 0.73 -0.49 -7.03
CA ASP A 47 -0.69 -0.27 -7.38
C ASP A 47 -1.60 -1.50 -7.25
N GLY A 48 -1.14 -2.61 -6.68
CA GLY A 48 -1.97 -3.79 -6.41
C GLY A 48 -3.26 -3.47 -5.62
N GLY A 49 -3.21 -2.50 -4.70
CA GLY A 49 -4.39 -2.01 -3.98
C GLY A 49 -5.51 -1.44 -4.87
N LYS A 50 -5.22 -1.07 -6.13
CA LYS A 50 -6.24 -0.64 -7.11
C LYS A 50 -6.91 -1.81 -7.85
N LEU A 51 -6.33 -3.02 -7.75
CA LEU A 51 -6.86 -4.25 -8.36
C LEU A 51 -7.76 -5.04 -7.39
N LEU A 52 -7.81 -4.62 -6.12
CA LEU A 52 -8.71 -5.13 -5.09
C LEU A 52 -10.20 -5.01 -5.52
N PRO A 53 -11.08 -5.92 -5.07
CA PRO A 53 -12.52 -5.84 -5.31
C PRO A 53 -13.15 -4.51 -4.89
N ILE A 54 -12.72 -3.97 -3.75
CA ILE A 54 -12.93 -2.58 -3.33
C ILE A 54 -11.56 -1.88 -3.41
N PRO A 55 -11.33 -1.03 -4.42
CA PRO A 55 -10.00 -0.48 -4.69
C PRO A 55 -9.58 0.58 -3.66
N GLU A 56 -8.31 0.59 -3.28
CA GLU A 56 -7.69 1.71 -2.56
C GLU A 56 -7.52 2.91 -3.51
N ARG A 57 -8.27 4.00 -3.25
CA ARG A 57 -8.34 5.18 -4.12
C ARG A 57 -7.49 6.36 -3.64
N VAL A 58 -6.68 6.17 -2.60
CA VAL A 58 -5.73 7.18 -2.08
C VAL A 58 -4.29 6.74 -2.34
N PRO A 59 -3.37 7.66 -2.68
CA PRO A 59 -1.98 7.30 -2.98
C PRO A 59 -1.17 6.92 -1.73
N PHE A 60 -1.58 7.39 -0.55
CA PHE A 60 -1.07 6.99 0.76
C PHE A 60 -2.08 7.35 1.85
N ARG A 61 -1.93 6.79 3.06
CA ARG A 61 -2.77 7.13 4.21
C ARG A 61 -2.41 8.51 4.75
N LEU A 62 -3.34 9.45 4.66
CA LEU A 62 -3.27 10.79 5.23
C LEU A 62 -4.64 11.19 5.79
N THR A 63 -5.04 10.50 6.85
CA THR A 63 -6.34 10.66 7.49
C THR A 63 -6.32 11.80 8.52
N ARG A 64 -7.47 12.05 9.19
CA ARG A 64 -7.63 13.21 10.06
C ARG A 64 -6.75 13.11 11.30
N ASP A 65 -6.67 11.94 11.91
CA ASP A 65 -5.83 11.70 13.09
C ASP A 65 -4.33 11.85 12.74
N MET A 66 -3.92 11.47 11.53
CA MET A 66 -2.55 11.69 11.05
C MET A 66 -2.23 13.17 10.82
N VAL A 67 -3.16 13.92 10.24
CA VAL A 67 -2.98 15.36 9.99
C VAL A 67 -3.01 16.17 11.30
N ASP A 68 -3.84 15.79 12.26
CA ASP A 68 -3.87 16.39 13.61
C ASP A 68 -2.54 16.16 14.36
N GLY A 69 -1.93 14.98 14.17
CA GLY A 69 -0.60 14.66 14.67
C GLY A 69 0.53 15.58 14.18
N PHE A 70 0.33 16.35 13.11
CA PHE A 70 1.28 17.38 12.65
C PHE A 70 1.12 18.73 13.37
N GLY A 71 0.09 18.87 14.22
CA GLY A 71 -0.23 20.08 14.95
C GLY A 71 -0.81 21.20 14.09
N VAL A 72 -0.72 22.44 14.58
CA VAL A 72 -1.40 23.62 14.01
C VAL A 72 -1.06 23.92 12.54
N ALA A 73 0.11 23.48 12.06
CA ALA A 73 0.53 23.68 10.67
C ALA A 73 -0.02 22.63 9.70
N GLN A 74 -0.61 21.54 10.21
CA GLN A 74 -1.17 20.43 9.43
C GLN A 74 -0.20 19.98 8.32
N THR A 75 -0.69 19.82 7.09
CA THR A 75 0.12 19.42 5.93
C THR A 75 1.13 20.49 5.49
N GLU A 76 0.83 21.78 5.70
CA GLU A 76 1.57 22.92 5.13
C GLU A 76 2.89 23.24 5.84
N GLY A 77 3.17 22.56 6.96
CA GLY A 77 4.37 22.75 7.76
C GLY A 77 5.57 21.92 7.31
N VAL A 78 6.16 21.20 8.25
CA VAL A 78 7.34 20.34 8.04
C VAL A 78 7.01 19.21 7.06
N PHE A 79 5.80 18.65 7.13
CA PHE A 79 5.35 17.53 6.30
C PHE A 79 5.53 17.81 4.80
N ARG A 80 4.87 18.84 4.23
CA ARG A 80 4.99 19.21 2.81
C ARG A 80 6.45 19.40 2.38
N ARG A 81 7.25 20.13 3.17
CA ARG A 81 8.68 20.39 2.86
C ARG A 81 9.51 19.11 2.82
N CYS A 82 9.27 18.18 3.75
CA CYS A 82 9.90 16.87 3.76
C CYS A 82 9.46 16.02 2.56
N CYS A 83 8.17 16.03 2.19
CA CYS A 83 7.67 15.36 0.99
C CYS A 83 8.30 15.91 -0.29
N GLU A 84 8.38 17.24 -0.44
CA GLU A 84 9.00 17.90 -1.60
C GLU A 84 10.49 17.54 -1.73
N GLN A 85 11.25 17.65 -0.63
CA GLN A 85 12.68 17.31 -0.66
C GLN A 85 12.91 15.81 -0.90
N THR A 86 12.04 14.94 -0.36
CA THR A 86 12.11 13.49 -0.60
C THR A 86 11.82 13.16 -2.07
N LEU A 87 10.75 13.71 -2.65
CA LEU A 87 10.40 13.49 -4.06
C LEU A 87 11.47 14.06 -5.01
N ARG A 88 12.09 15.20 -4.67
CA ARG A 88 13.24 15.74 -5.41
C ARG A 88 14.40 14.74 -5.46
N VAL A 89 14.83 14.23 -4.30
CA VAL A 89 15.93 13.24 -4.21
C VAL A 89 15.57 11.93 -4.93
N LEU A 90 14.31 11.46 -4.83
CA LEU A 90 13.85 10.27 -5.56
C LEU A 90 13.89 10.47 -7.09
N ARG A 91 13.47 11.64 -7.60
CA ARG A 91 13.54 11.96 -9.03
C ARG A 91 14.98 12.10 -9.53
N GLU A 92 15.85 12.77 -8.77
CA GLU A 92 17.30 12.86 -9.06
C GLU A 92 17.96 11.47 -9.16
N ASN A 93 17.53 10.53 -8.31
CA ASN A 93 18.06 9.17 -8.26
C ASN A 93 17.20 8.13 -9.03
N LYS A 94 16.27 8.57 -9.89
CA LYS A 94 15.35 7.69 -10.65
C LYS A 94 16.07 6.51 -11.32
N ARG A 95 17.23 6.74 -11.94
CA ARG A 95 18.01 5.68 -12.59
C ARG A 95 18.43 4.55 -11.64
N LEU A 96 18.84 4.89 -10.41
CA LEU A 96 19.22 3.88 -9.41
C LEU A 96 18.00 3.09 -8.94
N ILE A 97 16.88 3.76 -8.71
CA ILE A 97 15.61 3.13 -8.32
C ILE A 97 15.15 2.14 -9.39
N MET A 98 15.12 2.56 -10.66
CA MET A 98 14.74 1.68 -11.78
C MET A 98 15.70 0.49 -11.91
N THR A 99 17.01 0.70 -11.75
CA THR A 99 18.00 -0.40 -11.78
C THR A 99 17.75 -1.44 -10.69
N ILE A 100 17.36 -1.00 -9.47
CA ILE A 100 17.01 -1.92 -8.37
C ILE A 100 15.72 -2.69 -8.71
N LEU A 101 14.72 -2.03 -9.28
CA LEU A 101 13.47 -2.67 -9.70
C LEU A 101 13.66 -3.66 -10.87
N ASP A 102 14.54 -3.36 -11.82
CA ASP A 102 14.91 -4.26 -12.92
C ASP A 102 15.62 -5.53 -12.42
N VAL A 103 16.37 -5.44 -11.32
CA VAL A 103 16.97 -6.60 -10.63
C VAL A 103 15.90 -7.38 -9.87
N LEU A 104 15.01 -6.72 -9.13
CA LEU A 104 13.90 -7.37 -8.42
C LEU A 104 12.92 -8.08 -9.38
N LYS A 105 12.72 -7.56 -10.59
CA LYS A 105 11.94 -8.20 -11.65
C LYS A 105 12.52 -9.55 -12.11
N GLN A 106 13.81 -9.79 -11.90
CA GLN A 106 14.49 -11.02 -12.27
C GLN A 106 14.47 -12.07 -11.14
N ASP A 107 13.97 -11.74 -9.95
CA ASP A 107 13.85 -12.71 -8.84
C ASP A 107 12.67 -13.67 -9.11
N PRO A 108 12.92 -14.98 -9.34
CA PRO A 108 11.86 -15.95 -9.63
C PRO A 108 10.99 -16.28 -8.42
N LEU A 109 11.36 -15.84 -7.20
CA LEU A 109 10.56 -16.01 -5.99
C LEU A 109 9.69 -14.78 -5.67
N GLN A 110 9.87 -13.67 -6.39
CA GLN A 110 9.05 -12.48 -6.21
C GLN A 110 7.73 -12.64 -6.95
N SER A 111 6.63 -12.84 -6.20
CA SER A 111 5.30 -12.71 -6.80
C SER A 111 5.05 -11.25 -7.16
N TRP A 112 4.79 -11.02 -8.46
CA TRP A 112 4.21 -9.79 -8.99
C TRP A 112 2.69 -9.92 -9.17
N ILE A 113 2.16 -11.12 -8.91
CA ILE A 113 0.75 -11.46 -9.06
C ILE A 113 0.02 -11.07 -7.78
N VAL A 114 -1.01 -10.26 -7.94
CA VAL A 114 -2.03 -10.05 -6.91
C VAL A 114 -3.10 -11.14 -7.07
N SER A 115 -3.13 -12.07 -6.12
CA SER A 115 -4.04 -13.21 -6.05
C SER A 115 -5.47 -12.77 -5.71
N LYS A 116 -6.24 -12.38 -6.74
CA LYS A 116 -7.63 -11.89 -6.63
C LYS A 116 -8.54 -12.73 -5.69
N GLN A 117 -8.29 -14.04 -5.59
CA GLN A 117 -9.05 -14.95 -4.74
C GLN A 117 -8.72 -14.79 -3.24
N GLU A 118 -7.45 -14.62 -2.88
CA GLU A 118 -7.04 -14.39 -1.49
C GLU A 118 -7.53 -13.03 -1.00
N GLU A 119 -7.55 -12.02 -1.88
CA GLU A 119 -8.00 -10.67 -1.55
C GLU A 119 -9.52 -10.53 -1.42
N LYS A 120 -10.31 -11.24 -2.23
CA LYS A 120 -11.77 -11.37 -2.00
C LYS A 120 -12.08 -11.89 -0.59
N VAL A 121 -11.25 -12.81 -0.09
CA VAL A 121 -11.38 -13.34 1.28
C VAL A 121 -10.93 -12.30 2.32
N LYS A 122 -9.82 -11.58 2.09
CA LYS A 122 -9.35 -10.48 2.97
C LYS A 122 -10.38 -9.35 3.13
N GLN A 123 -11.07 -8.96 2.05
CA GLN A 123 -12.11 -7.92 2.08
C GLN A 123 -13.49 -8.45 2.54
N GLY A 124 -13.60 -9.70 3.00
CA GLY A 124 -14.82 -10.24 3.59
C GLY A 124 -15.96 -10.52 2.59
N ALA A 125 -15.68 -10.61 1.28
CA ALA A 125 -16.67 -10.81 0.21
C ALA A 125 -17.19 -12.28 0.14
N LYS A 126 -17.57 -12.85 1.30
CA LYS A 126 -17.84 -14.29 1.47
C LYS A 126 -19.14 -14.58 2.24
N GLN A 127 -20.19 -13.80 2.01
CA GLN A 127 -21.52 -14.04 2.61
C GLN A 127 -22.61 -14.56 1.64
N ASP A 128 -22.46 -14.43 0.31
CA ASP A 128 -23.56 -14.72 -0.65
C ASP A 128 -23.25 -15.83 -1.70
N LEU A 129 -22.32 -16.76 -1.44
CA LEU A 129 -22.15 -17.97 -2.28
C LEU A 129 -21.94 -19.24 -1.45
N GLU A 130 -23.04 -19.85 -1.00
CA GLU A 130 -23.12 -21.31 -0.82
C GLU A 130 -23.47 -21.97 -2.17
N SER A 131 -22.46 -22.34 -2.96
CA SER A 131 -22.51 -23.49 -3.88
C SER A 131 -21.14 -23.71 -4.53
N SER A 132 -20.88 -24.97 -4.90
CA SER A 132 -19.80 -25.40 -5.81
C SER A 132 -18.39 -25.28 -5.24
N GLY A 133 -17.99 -26.33 -4.53
CA GLY A 133 -16.58 -26.65 -4.34
C GLY A 133 -16.04 -27.35 -5.58
N GLU A 134 -15.41 -26.60 -6.47
CA GLU A 134 -14.45 -27.09 -7.45
C GLU A 134 -13.15 -26.31 -7.19
N GLU A 135 -12.03 -27.01 -7.01
CA GLU A 135 -10.73 -26.39 -6.73
C GLU A 135 -10.09 -26.00 -8.08
N ASP A 136 -10.18 -24.72 -8.45
CA ASP A 136 -9.74 -24.17 -9.74
C ASP A 136 -8.20 -24.27 -9.94
N GLU A 137 -7.68 -25.44 -10.32
CA GLU A 137 -6.27 -25.58 -10.74
C GLU A 137 -5.93 -24.68 -11.95
N GLU A 138 -6.89 -24.44 -12.86
CA GLU A 138 -6.72 -23.54 -14.01
C GLU A 138 -6.40 -22.08 -13.60
N SER A 139 -6.85 -21.64 -12.42
CA SER A 139 -6.63 -20.26 -11.95
C SER A 139 -5.16 -19.97 -11.62
N TRP A 140 -4.36 -20.98 -11.30
CA TRP A 140 -2.94 -20.79 -10.94
C TRP A 140 -2.07 -20.65 -12.19
N ASP A 141 -2.28 -21.51 -13.18
CA ASP A 141 -1.48 -21.53 -14.42
C ASP A 141 -1.62 -20.22 -15.21
N GLN A 142 -2.85 -19.70 -15.30
CA GLN A 142 -3.15 -18.43 -15.97
C GLN A 142 -2.68 -17.19 -15.18
N SER A 143 -2.48 -17.31 -13.87
CA SER A 143 -1.85 -16.24 -13.08
C SER A 143 -0.34 -16.14 -13.37
N MET A 144 0.30 -17.29 -13.60
CA MET A 144 1.75 -17.41 -13.79
C MET A 144 2.19 -16.93 -15.19
N SER A 145 1.32 -17.00 -16.20
CA SER A 145 1.56 -16.38 -17.52
C SER A 145 1.58 -14.84 -17.47
N ASP A 146 0.80 -14.23 -16.57
CA ASP A 146 0.63 -12.79 -16.50
C ASP A 146 1.70 -12.08 -15.66
N ALA A 147 2.40 -12.81 -14.78
CA ALA A 147 3.44 -12.28 -13.89
C ALA A 147 4.48 -11.34 -14.55
N PRO A 148 5.14 -11.70 -15.68
CA PRO A 148 6.12 -10.81 -16.31
C PRO A 148 5.49 -9.56 -16.93
N GLU A 149 4.21 -9.62 -17.33
CA GLU A 149 3.48 -8.45 -17.82
C GLU A 149 3.09 -7.53 -16.65
N GLN A 150 2.58 -8.09 -15.55
CA GLN A 150 2.24 -7.35 -14.33
C GLN A 150 3.48 -6.66 -13.74
N ALA A 151 4.63 -7.34 -13.69
CA ALA A 151 5.91 -6.74 -13.31
C ALA A 151 6.30 -5.56 -14.24
N SER A 152 6.08 -5.70 -15.55
CA SER A 152 6.38 -4.64 -16.52
C SER A 152 5.45 -3.43 -16.36
N ARG A 153 4.15 -3.64 -16.09
CA ARG A 153 3.16 -2.59 -15.78
C ARG A 153 3.50 -1.88 -14.46
N ALA A 154 3.90 -2.62 -13.44
CA ALA A 154 4.36 -2.09 -12.15
C ALA A 154 5.57 -1.15 -12.30
N LEU A 155 6.61 -1.60 -13.03
CA LEU A 155 7.78 -0.76 -13.32
C LEU A 155 7.42 0.49 -14.14
N ALA A 156 6.53 0.38 -15.14
CA ALA A 156 6.06 1.52 -15.92
C ALA A 156 5.32 2.57 -15.06
N SER A 157 4.50 2.12 -14.09
CA SER A 157 3.84 3.01 -13.12
C SER A 157 4.85 3.76 -12.25
N VAL A 158 5.91 3.08 -11.77
CA VAL A 158 6.98 3.75 -11.01
C VAL A 158 7.76 4.74 -11.88
N ASP A 159 8.04 4.41 -13.13
CA ASP A 159 8.74 5.29 -14.06
C ASP A 159 7.97 6.60 -14.30
N ASP A 160 6.64 6.50 -14.49
CA ASP A 160 5.74 7.65 -14.67
C ASP A 160 5.59 8.49 -13.39
N LYS A 161 5.43 7.85 -12.21
CA LYS A 161 5.40 8.53 -10.90
C LYS A 161 6.69 9.30 -10.62
N LEU A 162 7.84 8.78 -11.07
CA LEU A 162 9.15 9.44 -10.98
C LEU A 162 9.45 10.36 -12.17
N SER A 163 8.52 10.57 -13.10
CA SER A 163 8.69 11.52 -14.21
C SER A 163 8.83 12.96 -13.70
N SER A 164 9.56 13.79 -14.44
CA SER A 164 9.72 15.23 -14.19
C SER A 164 8.71 16.08 -14.97
N ASN A 165 7.58 15.50 -15.39
CA ASN A 165 6.58 16.16 -16.23
C ASN A 165 5.84 17.30 -15.51
N LEU A 166 5.71 17.20 -14.18
CA LEU A 166 5.18 18.26 -13.31
C LEU A 166 6.23 18.67 -12.28
N SER A 167 6.14 19.91 -11.80
CA SER A 167 7.00 20.39 -10.70
C SER A 167 6.80 19.53 -9.44
N VAL A 168 7.84 19.45 -8.60
CA VAL A 168 7.82 18.64 -7.37
C VAL A 168 6.72 19.11 -6.43
N GLU A 169 6.59 20.42 -6.29
CA GLU A 169 5.60 21.12 -5.48
C GLU A 169 4.17 20.83 -5.97
N THR A 170 3.97 20.85 -7.31
CA THR A 170 2.69 20.51 -7.93
C THR A 170 2.31 19.04 -7.69
N THR A 171 3.24 18.11 -7.90
CA THR A 171 3.00 16.67 -7.66
C THR A 171 2.70 16.40 -6.19
N VAL A 172 3.47 16.95 -5.25
CA VAL A 172 3.21 16.79 -3.80
C VAL A 172 1.84 17.37 -3.45
N ASN A 173 1.47 18.53 -3.99
CA ASN A 173 0.16 19.13 -3.73
C ASN A 173 -1.00 18.27 -4.25
N GLN A 174 -0.89 17.71 -5.46
CA GLN A 174 -1.90 16.81 -6.02
C GLN A 174 -2.06 15.55 -5.15
N LEU A 175 -0.96 14.92 -4.76
CA LEU A 175 -0.99 13.70 -3.94
C LEU A 175 -1.58 13.95 -2.53
N ILE A 176 -1.31 15.11 -1.91
CA ILE A 176 -1.92 15.50 -0.63
C ILE A 176 -3.44 15.69 -0.77
N LEU A 177 -3.88 16.37 -1.83
CA LEU A 177 -5.32 16.57 -2.11
C LEU A 177 -6.03 15.24 -2.41
N GLU A 178 -5.39 14.34 -3.15
CA GLU A 178 -5.94 13.01 -3.45
C GLU A 178 -6.04 12.14 -2.19
N ALA A 179 -5.02 12.18 -1.32
CA ALA A 179 -4.97 11.40 -0.08
C ALA A 179 -5.93 11.91 1.02
N THR A 180 -6.26 13.19 1.01
CA THR A 180 -7.20 13.82 1.98
C THR A 180 -8.64 13.96 1.44
N SER A 181 -8.89 13.59 0.18
CA SER A 181 -10.21 13.68 -0.46
C SER A 181 -11.25 12.83 0.26
N VAL A 182 -12.35 13.45 0.69
CA VAL A 182 -13.46 12.78 1.37
C VAL A 182 -14.17 11.76 0.45
N GLU A 183 -14.18 12.00 -0.86
CA GLU A 183 -14.76 11.08 -1.85
C GLU A 183 -13.91 9.82 -2.01
N ASN A 184 -12.57 9.97 -2.01
CA ASN A 184 -11.64 8.85 -2.07
C ASN A 184 -11.70 8.05 -0.77
N LEU A 185 -11.55 8.72 0.38
CA LEU A 185 -11.59 8.11 1.71
C LEU A 185 -12.93 7.43 2.01
N GLY A 186 -14.05 8.03 1.58
CA GLY A 186 -15.40 7.51 1.78
C GLY A 186 -15.78 6.33 0.89
N SER A 187 -14.95 5.97 -0.11
CA SER A 187 -15.19 4.83 -1.00
C SER A 187 -14.22 3.65 -0.80
N ILE A 188 -13.37 3.70 0.23
CA ILE A 188 -12.44 2.62 0.61
C ILE A 188 -13.12 1.60 1.53
N PHE A 189 -12.63 0.36 1.51
CA PHE A 189 -13.05 -0.73 2.37
C PHE A 189 -13.09 -0.35 3.86
N CYS A 190 -14.16 -0.72 4.56
CA CYS A 190 -14.41 -0.29 5.95
C CYS A 190 -13.30 -0.70 6.94
N GLY A 191 -12.64 -1.84 6.73
CA GLY A 191 -11.51 -2.28 7.56
C GLY A 191 -10.29 -1.35 7.51
N TRP A 192 -10.12 -0.60 6.42
CA TRP A 192 -9.08 0.45 6.31
C TRP A 192 -9.28 1.58 7.34
N SER A 193 -10.50 1.71 7.86
CA SER A 193 -10.86 2.60 8.96
C SER A 193 -10.53 4.08 8.68
N ALA A 194 -11.05 4.59 7.55
CA ALA A 194 -10.77 5.93 7.01
C ALA A 194 -11.30 7.11 7.86
N PHE A 195 -12.04 6.80 8.92
CA PHE A 195 -12.60 7.76 9.87
C PHE A 195 -11.63 8.16 11.00
N TYR A 196 -10.49 7.45 11.12
CA TYR A 196 -9.34 7.79 11.95
C TYR A 196 -8.21 8.37 11.09
#